data_AF-A0A2L2WMQ8-F1
#
_entry.id   AF-A0A2L2WMQ8-F1
#
_cell.length_a   1.000
_cell.length_b   1.000
_cell.length_c   1.000
_cell.angle_alpha   90.00
_cell.angle_beta   90.00
_cell.angle_gamma   90.00
#
_symmetry.space_group_name_H-M   'P 1'
#
loop_
_entity.id
_entity.type
_entity.pdbx_description
1 polymer ?
#
loop_
_entity_poly.entity_id
_entity_poly.type
_entity_poly.pdbx_seq_one_letter_code
_entity_poly.pdbx_strand_id
1 'polypeptide(L)'
;MWHSETDILEDYILDISPDLFNTLLKDHTMSTVDNQRNILWATADYEYLGKGYEYKSPIRPELITGKNGHVIMPRVLKRRDLQRDRSREKAEVFTPSWICNTQNNLVDHDWFGREDVFNHENNDHTWTTSTEKIIFPEGKTWRDYVRSTRLEITCGEAPYLVSRYDTTTGLPIALENRIGLLDRKLRIVSENTETSGEWLKWTQVAFQNIYGYEWQGDNLLIARENLLMTFIDYYQAKFNKAPQLKSLLYIAYIISWNLWQMDGLKCVVPDSCGLKPSVEQSLFDEPKMNHCEGCRTGNMHKHNGVYCIIKDWEAKSPKDKIRFVDLIKR
;
A
#
# COMPACT_ATOMS: atom_id res chain seq x y z
N MET A 1 -24.29 0.47 -5.36
CA MET A 1 -23.72 1.36 -6.39
C MET A 1 -22.32 0.84 -6.65
N TRP A 2 -22.15 0.08 -7.74
CA TRP A 2 -20.88 -0.54 -8.10
C TRP A 2 -19.93 0.59 -8.53
N HIS A 3 -18.93 0.91 -7.73
CA HIS A 3 -17.88 1.86 -8.13
C HIS A 3 -16.96 1.13 -9.11
N SER A 4 -17.37 1.11 -10.38
CA SER A 4 -16.58 0.59 -11.50
C SER A 4 -15.59 1.62 -12.05
N GLU A 5 -15.47 2.78 -11.39
CA GLU A 5 -14.53 3.82 -11.80
C GLU A 5 -13.14 3.50 -11.25
N THR A 6 -12.16 3.69 -12.13
CA THR A 6 -10.73 3.51 -11.86
C THR A 6 -10.25 4.50 -10.81
N ASP A 7 -10.76 5.73 -10.86
CA ASP A 7 -10.50 6.78 -9.88
C ASP A 7 -11.43 6.61 -8.68
N ILE A 8 -10.87 6.57 -7.46
CA ILE A 8 -11.64 6.59 -6.22
C ILE A 8 -11.57 8.01 -5.71
N LEU A 9 -12.68 8.74 -5.75
CA LEU A 9 -12.70 10.09 -5.19
C LEU A 9 -12.58 10.04 -3.67
N GLU A 10 -11.67 10.83 -3.11
CA GLU A 10 -11.43 10.91 -1.67
C GLU A 10 -12.70 11.33 -0.90
N ASP A 11 -13.54 12.16 -1.52
CA ASP A 11 -14.85 12.58 -1.01
C ASP A 11 -15.74 11.38 -0.66
N TYR A 12 -15.68 10.29 -1.44
CA TYR A 12 -16.45 9.07 -1.15
C TYR A 12 -16.05 8.43 0.19
N ILE A 13 -14.75 8.36 0.47
CA ILE A 13 -14.24 7.76 1.71
C ILE A 13 -14.50 8.70 2.88
N LEU A 14 -14.36 10.01 2.67
CA LEU A 14 -14.69 11.04 3.66
C LEU A 14 -16.17 10.98 4.06
N ASP A 15 -17.08 10.80 3.10
CA ASP A 15 -18.52 10.67 3.32
C ASP A 15 -18.90 9.39 4.09
N ILE A 16 -18.14 8.31 3.93
CA ILE A 16 -18.30 7.10 4.77
C ILE A 16 -17.96 7.44 6.22
N SER A 17 -16.80 8.04 6.46
CA SER A 17 -16.37 8.49 7.78
C SER A 17 -15.09 9.33 7.72
N PRO A 18 -15.06 10.51 8.36
CA PRO A 18 -13.82 11.29 8.51
C PRO A 18 -12.70 10.52 9.22
N ASP A 19 -13.03 9.69 10.21
CA ASP A 19 -12.04 8.87 10.92
C ASP A 19 -11.43 7.80 10.01
N LEU A 20 -12.23 7.25 9.09
CA LEU A 20 -11.75 6.28 8.10
C LEU A 20 -10.73 6.94 7.17
N PHE A 21 -11.06 8.11 6.62
CA PHE A 21 -10.17 8.85 5.72
C PHE A 21 -8.89 9.33 6.44
N ASN A 22 -9.02 9.88 7.64
CA ASN A 22 -7.88 10.29 8.47
C ASN A 22 -6.97 9.11 8.84
N THR A 23 -7.52 7.90 8.97
CA THR A 23 -6.72 6.69 9.21
C THR A 23 -5.88 6.33 7.98
N LEU A 24 -6.44 6.43 6.77
CA LEU A 24 -5.70 6.16 5.52
C LEU A 24 -4.61 7.18 5.25
N LEU A 25 -4.70 8.41 5.76
CA LEU A 25 -3.63 9.41 5.62
C LEU A 25 -2.51 9.27 6.64
N LYS A 26 -2.69 8.44 7.68
CA LYS A 26 -1.77 8.38 8.82
C LYS A 26 -0.39 7.84 8.44
N ASP A 27 0.64 8.51 8.97
CA ASP A 27 2.00 8.00 9.05
C ASP A 27 2.27 7.55 10.49
N HIS A 28 2.38 6.24 10.72
CA HIS A 28 2.62 5.70 12.07
C HIS A 28 4.05 5.93 12.58
N THR A 29 5.03 6.12 11.68
CA THR A 29 6.42 6.41 12.06
C THR A 29 6.54 7.80 12.65
N MET A 30 5.84 8.77 12.05
CA MET A 30 5.91 10.17 12.46
C MET A 30 4.86 10.54 13.52
N SER A 31 3.83 9.72 13.73
CA SER A 31 2.76 9.97 14.70
C SER A 31 3.15 9.58 16.13
N THR A 32 2.64 10.35 17.10
CA THR A 32 2.63 9.97 18.53
C THR A 32 1.19 9.67 18.98
N VAL A 33 1.01 9.33 20.27
CA VAL A 33 -0.32 9.10 20.85
C VAL A 33 -1.18 10.37 20.77
N ASP A 34 -0.57 11.53 21.02
CA ASP A 34 -1.28 12.82 21.13
C ASP A 34 -1.24 13.64 19.83
N ASN A 35 -0.44 13.24 18.85
CA ASN A 35 -0.22 14.01 17.63
C ASN A 35 -0.10 13.10 16.42
N GLN A 36 -1.19 12.99 15.66
CA GLN A 36 -1.18 12.33 14.38
C GLN A 36 -0.42 13.16 13.34
N ARG A 37 0.47 12.50 12.60
CA ARG A 37 1.08 13.01 11.38
C ARG A 37 0.54 12.25 10.18
N ASN A 38 0.32 12.97 9.09
CA ASN A 38 -0.06 12.37 7.82
C ASN A 38 1.20 12.10 6.98
N ILE A 39 1.05 11.22 6.01
CA ILE A 39 2.03 11.02 4.93
C ILE A 39 2.29 12.35 4.19
N LEU A 40 3.50 12.51 3.69
CA LEU A 40 3.96 13.70 2.97
C LEU A 40 3.66 13.59 1.49
N TRP A 41 3.52 14.71 0.77
CA TRP A 41 3.48 14.66 -0.70
C TRP A 41 4.71 13.95 -1.27
N ALA A 42 5.90 14.31 -0.80
CA ALA A 42 7.19 13.78 -1.24
C ALA A 42 7.37 13.80 -2.77
N THR A 43 6.74 14.78 -3.40
CA THR A 43 6.81 15.06 -4.83
C THR A 43 6.56 16.54 -5.06
N ALA A 44 7.24 17.14 -6.05
CA ALA A 44 7.06 18.55 -6.41
C ALA A 44 5.90 18.76 -7.40
N ASP A 45 5.20 17.69 -7.81
CA ASP A 45 4.21 17.75 -8.90
C ASP A 45 3.02 18.65 -8.59
N TYR A 46 2.78 18.96 -7.32
CA TYR A 46 1.63 19.72 -6.86
C TYR A 46 2.00 21.12 -6.39
N GLU A 47 3.29 21.50 -6.38
CA GLU A 47 3.72 22.79 -5.82
C GLU A 47 3.09 23.99 -6.54
N TYR A 48 2.72 23.83 -7.81
CA TYR A 48 2.01 24.84 -8.58
C TYR A 48 0.61 25.17 -8.02
N LEU A 49 0.01 24.29 -7.21
CA LEU A 49 -1.26 24.53 -6.50
C LEU A 49 -1.07 25.42 -5.25
N GLY A 50 0.17 25.70 -4.88
CA GLY A 50 0.53 26.65 -3.82
C GLY A 50 0.62 26.02 -2.43
N LYS A 51 0.30 26.82 -1.41
CA LYS A 51 0.55 26.49 -0.01
C LYS A 51 -0.14 25.19 0.41
N GLY A 52 0.62 24.28 1.02
CA GLY A 52 0.16 22.97 1.48
C GLY A 52 0.50 21.81 0.53
N TYR A 53 0.90 22.12 -0.71
CA TYR A 53 1.28 21.13 -1.73
C TYR A 53 2.81 21.04 -1.93
N GLU A 54 3.59 21.69 -1.06
CA GLU A 54 5.05 21.63 -1.10
C GLU A 54 5.55 20.21 -0.89
N TYR A 55 6.70 19.86 -1.45
CA TYR A 55 7.28 18.52 -1.38
C TYR A 55 7.30 17.92 0.05
N LYS A 56 7.63 18.72 1.08
CA LYS A 56 7.69 18.29 2.48
C LYS A 56 6.40 18.51 3.27
N SER A 57 5.34 19.00 2.63
CA SER A 57 4.05 19.24 3.28
C SER A 57 3.28 17.92 3.47
N PRO A 58 2.56 17.77 4.59
CA PRO A 58 1.66 16.64 4.78
C PRO A 58 0.46 16.75 3.86
N ILE A 59 -0.02 15.61 3.34
CA ILE A 59 -1.28 15.54 2.62
C ILE A 59 -2.42 15.75 3.63
N ARG A 60 -3.24 16.77 3.42
CA ARG A 60 -4.37 17.11 4.31
C ARG A 60 -5.70 16.91 3.59
N PRO A 61 -6.77 16.49 4.30
CA PRO A 61 -8.07 16.28 3.68
C PRO A 61 -8.55 17.47 2.84
N GLU A 62 -8.44 18.70 3.34
CA GLU A 62 -8.90 19.90 2.64
C GLU A 62 -8.18 20.20 1.31
N LEU A 63 -7.02 19.57 1.08
CA LEU A 63 -6.22 19.72 -0.14
C LEU A 63 -6.60 18.70 -1.22
N ILE A 64 -7.42 17.69 -0.90
CA ILE A 64 -7.72 16.58 -1.80
C ILE A 64 -9.20 16.20 -1.80
N THR A 65 -10.08 17.05 -1.25
CA THR A 65 -11.54 16.82 -1.25
C THR A 65 -12.30 18.06 -1.74
N GLY A 66 -13.60 17.88 -2.00
CA GLY A 66 -14.50 18.91 -2.50
C GLY A 66 -14.01 19.46 -3.83
N LYS A 67 -13.71 20.77 -3.88
CA LYS A 67 -13.18 21.40 -5.11
C LYS A 67 -11.82 20.84 -5.55
N ASN A 68 -11.12 20.14 -4.66
CA ASN A 68 -9.82 19.54 -4.90
C ASN A 68 -9.89 18.02 -5.07
N GLY A 69 -11.08 17.41 -5.15
CA GLY A 69 -11.28 15.95 -5.20
C GLY A 69 -10.76 15.23 -6.46
N HIS A 70 -10.07 15.94 -7.36
CA HIS A 70 -9.41 15.36 -8.53
C HIS A 70 -7.90 15.68 -8.57
N VAL A 71 -7.34 16.11 -7.43
CA VAL A 71 -5.90 16.41 -7.34
C VAL A 71 -5.09 15.12 -7.33
N ILE A 72 -5.48 14.16 -6.50
CA ILE A 72 -4.93 12.81 -6.51
C ILE A 72 -5.86 11.98 -7.40
N MET A 73 -5.26 11.23 -8.30
CA MET A 73 -5.95 10.31 -9.21
C MET A 73 -4.93 9.32 -9.79
N PRO A 74 -5.39 8.14 -10.23
CA PRO A 74 -4.55 7.16 -10.92
C PRO A 74 -3.72 7.82 -12.01
N ARG A 75 -2.43 7.47 -12.05
CA ARG A 75 -1.47 8.13 -12.94
C ARG A 75 -1.86 8.02 -14.40
N VAL A 76 -2.43 6.89 -14.79
CA VAL A 76 -2.90 6.62 -16.14
C VAL A 76 -3.97 7.63 -16.61
N LEU A 77 -4.70 8.25 -15.67
CA LEU A 77 -5.72 9.26 -15.95
C LEU A 77 -5.14 10.69 -16.01
N LYS A 78 -3.91 10.91 -15.52
CA LYS A 78 -3.23 12.21 -15.64
C LYS A 78 -2.84 12.50 -17.09
N ARG A 79 -2.67 13.78 -17.42
CA ARG A 79 -2.27 14.22 -18.76
C ARG A 79 -0.96 13.56 -19.21
N ARG A 80 -0.90 13.12 -20.48
CA ARG A 80 0.22 12.36 -21.09
C ARG A 80 1.58 13.05 -20.99
N ASP A 81 1.59 14.37 -21.07
CA ASP A 81 2.76 15.24 -20.90
C ASP A 81 3.38 15.08 -19.51
N LEU A 82 2.56 15.04 -18.45
CA LEU A 82 3.03 14.81 -17.07
C LEU A 82 3.51 13.37 -16.86
N GLN A 83 2.95 12.39 -17.56
CA GLN A 83 3.36 10.98 -17.44
C GLN A 83 4.77 10.76 -18.00
N ARG A 84 5.07 11.31 -19.19
CA ARG A 84 6.37 11.11 -19.87
C ARG A 84 7.54 11.68 -19.08
N ASP A 85 7.37 12.89 -18.55
CA ASP A 85 8.45 13.59 -17.86
C ASP A 85 8.79 12.87 -16.53
N ARG A 86 7.78 12.26 -15.88
CA ARG A 86 7.96 11.50 -14.63
C ARG A 86 8.60 10.13 -14.81
N SER A 87 8.22 9.34 -15.81
CA SER A 87 8.90 8.06 -16.06
C SER A 87 10.40 8.23 -16.29
N ARG A 88 10.80 9.37 -16.88
CA ARG A 88 12.22 9.71 -17.10
C ARG A 88 12.91 10.25 -15.85
N GLU A 89 12.26 11.14 -15.09
CA GLU A 89 12.90 11.85 -13.97
C GLU A 89 12.81 11.09 -12.63
N LYS A 90 11.77 10.28 -12.44
CA LYS A 90 11.44 9.64 -11.15
C LYS A 90 11.50 8.12 -11.19
N ALA A 91 11.92 7.54 -12.33
CA ALA A 91 11.94 6.09 -12.56
C ALA A 91 10.59 5.41 -12.25
N GLU A 92 9.48 6.13 -12.44
CA GLU A 92 8.13 5.59 -12.28
C GLU A 92 7.80 4.67 -13.45
N VAL A 93 7.58 3.40 -13.14
CA VAL A 93 7.23 2.34 -14.10
C VAL A 93 5.81 1.86 -13.82
N PHE A 94 4.93 1.99 -14.82
CA PHE A 94 3.61 1.38 -14.80
C PHE A 94 3.73 -0.07 -15.22
N THR A 95 3.39 -0.99 -14.33
CA THR A 95 3.46 -2.42 -14.62
C THR A 95 2.10 -2.88 -15.15
N PRO A 96 2.01 -3.32 -16.43
CA PRO A 96 0.77 -3.87 -16.97
C PRO A 96 0.26 -5.05 -16.14
N SER A 97 -1.05 -5.21 -16.04
CA SER A 97 -1.65 -6.26 -15.20
C SER A 97 -1.23 -7.67 -15.63
N TRP A 98 -0.96 -7.90 -16.91
CA TRP A 98 -0.48 -9.19 -17.39
C TRP A 98 0.92 -9.53 -16.83
N ILE A 99 1.83 -8.55 -16.70
CA ILE A 99 3.14 -8.75 -16.06
C ILE A 99 2.97 -9.05 -14.57
N CYS A 100 2.13 -8.27 -13.89
CA CYS A 100 1.81 -8.53 -12.48
C CYS A 100 1.24 -9.94 -12.29
N ASN A 101 0.37 -10.38 -13.21
CA ASN A 101 -0.21 -11.71 -13.21
C ASN A 101 0.84 -12.80 -13.38
N THR A 102 1.72 -12.69 -14.38
CA THR A 102 2.82 -13.64 -14.62
C THR A 102 3.69 -13.80 -13.37
N GLN A 103 4.08 -12.70 -12.74
CA GLN A 103 4.94 -12.76 -11.55
C GLN A 103 4.21 -13.31 -10.32
N ASN A 104 2.94 -12.95 -10.12
CA ASN A 104 2.14 -13.53 -9.05
C ASN A 104 1.91 -15.04 -9.28
N ASN A 105 1.76 -15.49 -10.53
CA ASN A 105 1.67 -16.91 -10.87
C ASN A 105 2.93 -17.68 -10.53
N LEU A 106 4.13 -17.10 -10.71
CA LEU A 106 5.38 -17.73 -10.26
C LEU A 106 5.43 -17.91 -8.74
N VAL A 107 4.97 -16.90 -7.99
CA VAL A 107 4.90 -16.95 -6.53
C VAL A 107 3.93 -18.03 -6.05
N ASP A 108 2.81 -18.20 -6.75
CA ASP A 108 1.83 -19.24 -6.43
C ASP A 108 2.27 -20.62 -6.90
N HIS A 109 2.95 -20.73 -8.04
CA HIS A 109 3.54 -21.99 -8.48
C HIS A 109 4.51 -22.53 -7.44
N ASP A 110 5.41 -21.70 -6.91
CA ASP A 110 6.34 -22.10 -5.84
C ASP A 110 5.59 -22.53 -4.56
N TRP A 111 4.48 -21.85 -4.23
CA TRP A 111 3.72 -22.19 -3.02
C TRP A 111 2.87 -23.47 -3.18
N PHE A 112 2.18 -23.63 -4.31
CA PHE A 112 1.24 -24.72 -4.57
C PHE A 112 1.90 -25.96 -5.19
N GLY A 113 3.08 -25.82 -5.80
CA GLY A 113 3.77 -26.89 -6.53
C GLY A 113 3.10 -27.25 -7.88
N ARG A 114 2.24 -26.37 -8.41
CA ARG A 114 1.61 -26.52 -9.73
C ARG A 114 1.29 -25.15 -10.34
N GLU A 115 1.17 -25.12 -11.67
CA GLU A 115 0.73 -23.96 -12.43
C GLU A 115 -0.81 -23.81 -12.42
N ASP A 116 -1.29 -22.73 -13.03
CA ASP A 116 -2.72 -22.45 -13.30
C ASP A 116 -3.63 -22.54 -12.06
N VAL A 117 -3.13 -22.07 -10.91
CA VAL A 117 -3.88 -22.09 -9.65
C VAL A 117 -5.08 -21.15 -9.73
N PHE A 118 -4.82 -19.87 -10.02
CA PHE A 118 -5.86 -18.83 -10.02
C PHE A 118 -6.35 -18.47 -11.43
N ASN A 119 -5.47 -18.56 -12.42
CA ASN A 119 -5.76 -18.32 -13.82
C ASN A 119 -4.68 -18.97 -14.69
N HIS A 120 -4.97 -19.12 -15.98
CA HIS A 120 -4.04 -19.50 -17.03
C HIS A 120 -3.68 -18.28 -17.89
N GLU A 121 -2.40 -18.09 -18.19
CA GLU A 121 -1.90 -17.00 -19.03
C GLU A 121 -2.08 -17.32 -20.52
N ASN A 122 -2.71 -16.43 -21.26
CA ASN A 122 -2.91 -16.58 -22.71
C ASN A 122 -1.76 -15.92 -23.49
N ASN A 123 -1.55 -16.36 -24.74
CA ASN A 123 -0.49 -15.84 -25.62
C ASN A 123 -0.68 -14.37 -26.04
N ASP A 124 -1.84 -13.77 -25.78
CA ASP A 124 -2.20 -12.40 -26.17
C ASP A 124 -2.17 -11.41 -24.99
N HIS A 125 -1.41 -11.73 -23.94
CA HIS A 125 -1.31 -10.95 -22.70
C HIS A 125 -2.65 -10.78 -21.97
N THR A 126 -3.58 -11.73 -22.15
CA THR A 126 -4.77 -11.89 -21.31
C THR A 126 -4.64 -13.13 -20.43
N TRP A 127 -5.63 -13.41 -19.60
CA TRP A 127 -5.68 -14.63 -18.80
C TRP A 127 -7.10 -15.17 -18.70
N THR A 128 -7.20 -16.48 -18.47
CA THR A 128 -8.45 -17.19 -18.22
C THR A 128 -8.52 -17.60 -16.76
N THR A 129 -9.46 -17.01 -16.02
CA THR A 129 -9.66 -17.24 -14.59
C THR A 129 -10.11 -18.67 -14.29
N SER A 130 -9.47 -19.31 -13.31
CA SER A 130 -9.89 -20.60 -12.78
C SER A 130 -11.14 -20.45 -11.92
N THR A 131 -12.25 -21.06 -12.31
CA THR A 131 -13.55 -20.95 -11.61
C THR A 131 -13.75 -22.00 -10.52
N GLU A 132 -13.05 -23.13 -10.62
CA GLU A 132 -13.14 -24.21 -9.63
C GLU A 132 -12.51 -23.82 -8.30
N LYS A 133 -13.00 -24.44 -7.22
CA LYS A 133 -12.46 -24.23 -5.87
C LYS A 133 -10.98 -24.60 -5.81
N ILE A 134 -10.17 -23.77 -5.16
CA ILE A 134 -8.72 -23.99 -5.08
C ILE A 134 -8.40 -25.21 -4.20
N ILE A 135 -7.62 -26.13 -4.79
CA ILE A 135 -7.09 -27.32 -4.12
C ILE A 135 -5.68 -27.03 -3.59
N PHE A 136 -5.44 -27.40 -2.33
CA PHE A 136 -4.17 -27.17 -1.61
C PHE A 136 -3.28 -28.42 -1.64
N PRO A 137 -1.94 -28.26 -1.68
CA PRO A 137 -1.03 -29.40 -1.67
C PRO A 137 -1.02 -30.11 -0.31
N GLU A 138 -0.56 -31.37 -0.31
CA GLU A 138 -0.45 -32.18 0.91
C GLU A 138 0.39 -31.46 1.98
N GLY A 139 -0.10 -31.48 3.22
CA GLY A 139 0.57 -30.83 4.36
C GLY A 139 0.41 -29.32 4.46
N LYS A 140 -0.27 -28.65 3.50
CA LYS A 140 -0.63 -27.22 3.60
C LYS A 140 -2.14 -27.02 3.62
N THR A 141 -2.57 -25.94 4.27
CA THR A 141 -3.97 -25.53 4.31
C THR A 141 -4.18 -24.15 3.69
N TRP A 142 -5.44 -23.81 3.40
CA TRP A 142 -5.79 -22.47 2.94
C TRP A 142 -5.39 -21.37 3.93
N ARG A 143 -5.37 -21.69 5.22
CA ARG A 143 -4.97 -20.76 6.30
C ARG A 143 -3.48 -20.44 6.21
N ASP A 144 -2.67 -21.41 5.79
CA ASP A 144 -1.23 -21.23 5.59
C ASP A 144 -0.97 -20.33 4.37
N TYR A 145 -1.76 -20.45 3.31
CA TYR A 145 -1.69 -19.53 2.16
C TYR A 145 -2.04 -18.10 2.57
N VAL A 146 -3.14 -17.93 3.30
CA VAL A 146 -3.59 -16.61 3.78
C VAL A 146 -2.52 -15.96 4.67
N ARG A 147 -1.83 -16.74 5.51
CA ARG A 147 -0.72 -16.29 6.36
C ARG A 147 0.63 -16.15 5.64
N SER A 148 0.75 -16.54 4.38
CA SER A 148 1.99 -16.33 3.64
C SER A 148 2.22 -14.83 3.44
N THR A 149 3.17 -14.26 4.18
CA THR A 149 3.47 -12.82 4.11
C THR A 149 4.05 -12.43 2.75
N ARG A 150 3.56 -11.34 2.17
CA ARG A 150 4.07 -10.76 0.91
C ARG A 150 4.33 -9.26 1.09
N LEU A 151 5.37 -8.77 0.44
CA LEU A 151 5.77 -7.36 0.45
C LEU A 151 5.95 -6.89 -1.00
N GLU A 152 5.20 -5.88 -1.42
CA GLU A 152 5.44 -5.14 -2.66
C GLU A 152 6.34 -3.93 -2.35
N ILE A 153 7.60 -3.97 -2.81
CA ILE A 153 8.53 -2.84 -2.63
C ILE A 153 8.23 -1.75 -3.66
N THR A 154 8.37 -0.48 -3.28
CA THR A 154 8.11 0.68 -4.17
C THR A 154 6.78 0.51 -4.90
N CYS A 155 5.70 0.30 -4.13
CA CYS A 155 4.48 -0.30 -4.63
C CYS A 155 3.67 0.60 -5.58
N GLY A 156 3.98 1.90 -5.70
CA GLY A 156 3.16 2.81 -6.48
C GLY A 156 1.69 2.75 -6.03
N GLU A 157 0.80 2.36 -6.95
CA GLU A 157 -0.65 2.18 -6.73
C GLU A 157 -1.05 0.76 -6.24
N ALA A 158 -0.04 -0.06 -5.90
CA ALA A 158 -0.08 -1.45 -5.45
C ALA A 158 -0.66 -2.50 -6.44
N PRO A 159 -0.26 -2.48 -7.74
CA PRO A 159 -0.81 -3.40 -8.75
C PRO A 159 -0.50 -4.88 -8.50
N TYR A 160 0.55 -5.23 -7.74
CA TYR A 160 0.81 -6.63 -7.39
C TYR A 160 -0.04 -7.09 -6.20
N LEU A 161 -0.42 -6.18 -5.29
CA LEU A 161 -1.28 -6.51 -4.16
C LEU A 161 -2.76 -6.58 -4.55
N VAL A 162 -3.25 -5.59 -5.29
CA VAL A 162 -4.65 -5.48 -5.73
C VAL A 162 -4.73 -4.97 -7.15
N SER A 163 -5.67 -5.49 -7.93
CA SER A 163 -5.75 -5.22 -9.38
C SER A 163 -7.13 -4.72 -9.76
N ARG A 164 -7.52 -3.54 -9.23
CA ARG A 164 -8.82 -2.93 -9.55
C ARG A 164 -8.92 -2.45 -11.00
N TYR A 165 -7.79 -2.10 -11.60
CA TYR A 165 -7.64 -1.66 -12.98
C TYR A 165 -6.24 -2.01 -13.50
N ASP A 166 -6.08 -1.99 -14.82
CA ASP A 166 -4.75 -2.07 -15.43
C ASP A 166 -4.06 -0.70 -15.40
N THR A 167 -2.87 -0.64 -14.81
CA THR A 167 -2.16 0.65 -14.57
C THR A 167 -1.64 1.31 -15.85
N THR A 168 -1.69 0.63 -17.00
CA THR A 168 -1.22 1.19 -18.29
C THR A 168 -2.36 1.67 -19.16
N THR A 169 -3.54 1.07 -19.03
CA THR A 169 -4.74 1.42 -19.82
C THR A 169 -5.79 2.17 -19.00
N GLY A 170 -5.76 2.05 -17.68
CA GLY A 170 -6.79 2.56 -16.77
C GLY A 170 -8.11 1.81 -16.86
N LEU A 171 -8.15 0.69 -17.59
CA LEU A 171 -9.37 -0.11 -17.72
C LEU A 171 -9.64 -0.90 -16.44
N PRO A 172 -10.86 -0.85 -15.88
CA PRO A 172 -11.19 -1.62 -14.69
C PRO A 172 -11.16 -3.12 -14.95
N ILE A 173 -10.74 -3.89 -13.94
CA ILE A 173 -10.71 -5.34 -13.96
C ILE A 173 -11.85 -5.87 -13.08
N ALA A 174 -12.71 -6.68 -13.69
CA ALA A 174 -13.82 -7.34 -12.99
C ALA A 174 -13.31 -8.17 -11.80
N LEU A 175 -14.08 -8.21 -10.72
CA LEU A 175 -13.65 -8.77 -9.43
C LEU A 175 -13.11 -10.20 -9.56
N GLU A 176 -13.81 -11.04 -10.32
CA GLU A 176 -13.47 -12.43 -10.60
C GLU A 176 -12.16 -12.59 -11.38
N ASN A 177 -11.76 -11.57 -12.16
CA ASN A 177 -10.57 -11.59 -12.99
C ASN A 177 -9.37 -10.91 -12.33
N ARG A 178 -9.51 -10.41 -11.11
CA ARG A 178 -8.42 -9.73 -10.40
C ARG A 178 -7.30 -10.71 -10.03
N ILE A 179 -6.07 -10.26 -10.21
CA ILE A 179 -4.82 -11.04 -10.14
C ILE A 179 -3.94 -10.70 -8.93
N GLY A 180 -4.29 -9.70 -8.12
CA GLY A 180 -3.47 -9.22 -7.01
C GLY A 180 -3.29 -10.29 -5.92
N LEU A 181 -2.17 -10.27 -5.20
CA LEU A 181 -1.89 -11.22 -4.12
C LEU A 181 -2.94 -11.16 -3.00
N LEU A 182 -3.48 -9.97 -2.71
CA LEU A 182 -4.59 -9.82 -1.78
C LEU A 182 -5.90 -10.30 -2.40
N ASP A 183 -6.16 -10.02 -3.69
CA ASP A 183 -7.32 -10.54 -4.41
C ASP A 183 -7.36 -12.08 -4.31
N ARG A 184 -6.24 -12.75 -4.58
CA ARG A 184 -6.06 -14.21 -4.48
C ARG A 184 -6.33 -14.73 -3.07
N LYS A 185 -5.83 -14.04 -2.03
CA LYS A 185 -6.11 -14.38 -0.62
C LYS A 185 -7.60 -14.21 -0.30
N LEU A 186 -8.24 -13.12 -0.73
CA LEU A 186 -9.66 -12.85 -0.45
C LEU A 186 -10.58 -13.82 -1.19
N ARG A 187 -10.20 -14.27 -2.40
CA ARG A 187 -10.85 -15.40 -3.07
C ARG A 187 -10.78 -16.66 -2.21
N ILE A 188 -9.59 -17.05 -1.75
CA ILE A 188 -9.42 -18.23 -0.90
C ILE A 188 -10.22 -18.13 0.41
N VAL A 189 -10.21 -16.97 1.08
CA VAL A 189 -11.04 -16.74 2.27
C VAL A 189 -12.52 -16.89 1.94
N SER A 190 -12.96 -16.36 0.79
CA SER A 190 -14.35 -16.43 0.35
C SER A 190 -14.80 -17.85 0.03
N GLU A 191 -13.96 -18.69 -0.57
CA GLU A 191 -14.24 -20.10 -0.88
C GLU A 191 -14.29 -21.01 0.35
N ASN A 192 -13.71 -20.58 1.47
CA ASN A 192 -13.49 -21.42 2.67
C ASN A 192 -14.19 -20.91 3.93
N THR A 193 -15.05 -19.91 3.82
CA THR A 193 -15.84 -19.38 4.94
C THR A 193 -17.29 -19.14 4.53
N GLU A 194 -18.22 -19.30 5.46
CA GLU A 194 -19.66 -19.13 5.19
C GLU A 194 -20.22 -17.87 5.85
N THR A 195 -19.84 -17.62 7.10
CA THR A 195 -20.40 -16.51 7.88
C THR A 195 -19.57 -15.23 7.72
N SER A 196 -20.23 -14.07 7.85
CA SER A 196 -19.53 -12.79 7.79
C SER A 196 -18.49 -12.63 8.90
N GLY A 197 -18.72 -13.20 10.08
CA GLY A 197 -17.77 -13.12 11.19
C GLY A 197 -16.48 -13.90 10.91
N GLU A 198 -16.60 -15.12 10.39
CA GLU A 198 -15.43 -15.94 10.03
C GLU A 198 -14.68 -15.33 8.83
N TRP A 199 -15.41 -14.87 7.81
CA TRP A 199 -14.81 -14.19 6.66
C TRP A 199 -14.04 -12.94 7.10
N LEU A 200 -14.63 -12.06 7.92
CA LEU A 200 -13.95 -10.86 8.43
C LEU A 200 -12.69 -11.19 9.21
N LYS A 201 -12.72 -12.24 10.03
CA LYS A 201 -11.55 -12.69 10.80
C LYS A 201 -10.40 -13.07 9.87
N TRP A 202 -10.65 -13.88 8.84
CA TRP A 202 -9.60 -14.34 7.94
C TRP A 202 -9.18 -13.31 6.91
N THR A 203 -10.08 -12.41 6.52
CA THR A 203 -9.75 -11.22 5.74
C THR A 203 -8.80 -10.31 6.53
N GLN A 204 -9.03 -10.09 7.83
CA GLN A 204 -8.07 -9.33 8.65
C GLN A 204 -6.68 -10.00 8.64
N VAL A 205 -6.61 -11.33 8.78
CA VAL A 205 -5.34 -12.06 8.68
C VAL A 205 -4.68 -11.90 7.30
N ALA A 206 -5.46 -11.90 6.22
CA ALA A 206 -4.95 -11.67 4.86
C ALA A 206 -4.33 -10.26 4.74
N PHE A 207 -5.04 -9.23 5.20
CA PHE A 207 -4.54 -7.86 5.21
C PHE A 207 -3.30 -7.69 6.09
N GLN A 208 -3.24 -8.34 7.25
CA GLN A 208 -2.08 -8.34 8.13
C GLN A 208 -0.83 -8.96 7.49
N ASN A 209 -1.01 -9.83 6.47
CA ASN A 209 0.06 -10.54 5.76
C ASN A 209 0.36 -9.97 4.37
N ILE A 210 -0.13 -8.78 4.06
CA ILE A 210 0.18 -8.05 2.84
C ILE A 210 0.79 -6.72 3.25
N TYR A 211 1.97 -6.42 2.72
CA TYR A 211 2.73 -5.21 3.00
C TYR A 211 3.13 -4.50 1.71
N GLY A 212 3.35 -3.19 1.79
CA GLY A 212 3.94 -2.41 0.73
C GLY A 212 4.60 -1.14 1.25
N TYR A 213 5.52 -0.56 0.50
CA TYR A 213 6.00 0.78 0.81
C TYR A 213 6.21 1.60 -0.44
N GLU A 214 6.06 2.90 -0.31
CA GLU A 214 6.16 3.84 -1.42
C GLU A 214 6.83 5.15 -0.96
N TRP A 215 7.53 5.82 -1.87
CA TRP A 215 8.11 7.13 -1.60
C TRP A 215 7.05 8.23 -1.65
N GLN A 216 6.26 8.27 -2.72
CA GLN A 216 5.34 9.36 -3.02
C GLN A 216 4.00 9.17 -2.29
N GLY A 217 3.59 10.18 -1.52
CA GLY A 217 2.41 10.05 -0.66
C GLY A 217 1.09 9.92 -1.43
N ASP A 218 1.02 10.49 -2.62
CA ASP A 218 -0.18 10.39 -3.47
C ASP A 218 -0.34 8.99 -4.09
N ASN A 219 0.75 8.37 -4.59
CA ASN A 219 0.74 6.96 -4.98
C ASN A 219 0.34 6.06 -3.81
N LEU A 220 0.95 6.30 -2.64
CA LEU A 220 0.67 5.55 -1.43
C LEU A 220 -0.80 5.66 -1.01
N LEU A 221 -1.39 6.85 -1.12
CA LEU A 221 -2.82 7.04 -0.82
C LEU A 221 -3.69 6.21 -1.76
N ILE A 222 -3.45 6.30 -3.07
CA ILE A 222 -4.18 5.50 -4.08
C ILE A 222 -4.06 3.99 -3.78
N ALA A 223 -2.87 3.51 -3.43
CA ALA A 223 -2.66 2.12 -3.04
C ALA A 223 -3.52 1.74 -1.81
N ARG A 224 -3.52 2.58 -0.76
CA ARG A 224 -4.31 2.36 0.46
C ARG A 224 -5.82 2.34 0.16
N GLU A 225 -6.29 3.22 -0.72
CA GLU A 225 -7.68 3.28 -1.17
C GLU A 225 -8.07 2.07 -2.01
N ASN A 226 -7.21 1.65 -2.95
CA ASN A 226 -7.39 0.44 -3.75
C ASN A 226 -7.56 -0.79 -2.85
N LEU A 227 -6.77 -0.91 -1.78
CA LEU A 227 -6.90 -1.99 -0.81
C LEU A 227 -8.23 -1.93 -0.03
N LEU A 228 -8.64 -0.73 0.43
CA LEU A 228 -9.90 -0.54 1.14
C LEU A 228 -11.11 -0.86 0.25
N MET A 229 -11.12 -0.37 -0.99
CA MET A 229 -12.19 -0.63 -1.94
C MET A 229 -12.23 -2.10 -2.34
N THR A 230 -11.08 -2.77 -2.46
CA THR A 230 -11.04 -4.22 -2.67
C THR A 230 -11.69 -4.99 -1.53
N PHE A 231 -11.47 -4.59 -0.27
CA PHE A 231 -12.20 -5.17 0.87
C PHE A 231 -13.72 -5.02 0.74
N ILE A 232 -14.18 -3.82 0.36
CA ILE A 232 -15.60 -3.53 0.17
C ILE A 232 -16.18 -4.40 -0.96
N ASP A 233 -15.50 -4.46 -2.10
CA ASP A 233 -15.92 -5.21 -3.29
C ASP A 233 -16.13 -6.70 -2.95
N TYR A 234 -15.14 -7.35 -2.32
CA TYR A 234 -15.25 -8.76 -1.93
C TYR A 234 -16.34 -9.00 -0.88
N TYR A 235 -16.47 -8.12 0.12
CA TYR A 235 -17.49 -8.28 1.15
C TYR A 235 -18.90 -8.16 0.55
N GLN A 236 -19.11 -7.18 -0.33
CA GLN A 236 -20.37 -6.98 -1.03
C GLN A 236 -20.67 -8.16 -1.97
N ALA A 237 -19.69 -8.63 -2.75
CA ALA A 237 -19.87 -9.77 -3.64
C ALA A 237 -20.28 -11.04 -2.88
N LYS A 238 -19.70 -11.29 -1.69
CA LYS A 238 -20.00 -12.50 -0.90
C LYS A 238 -21.31 -12.41 -0.12
N PHE A 239 -21.64 -11.25 0.44
CA PHE A 239 -22.74 -11.11 1.40
C PHE A 239 -23.90 -10.23 0.93
N ASN A 240 -23.80 -9.66 -0.29
CA ASN A 240 -24.77 -8.76 -0.88
C ASN A 240 -25.18 -7.58 0.03
N LYS A 241 -24.22 -7.09 0.82
CA LYS A 241 -24.42 -5.96 1.75
C LYS A 241 -23.10 -5.24 2.02
N ALA A 242 -23.17 -3.99 2.45
CA ALA A 242 -21.99 -3.23 2.85
C ALA A 242 -21.39 -3.74 4.17
N PRO A 243 -20.05 -3.68 4.34
CA PRO A 243 -19.43 -3.96 5.63
C PRO A 243 -19.79 -2.88 6.65
N GLN A 244 -19.76 -3.25 7.93
CA GLN A 244 -19.98 -2.29 9.01
C GLN A 244 -18.81 -1.30 9.12
N LEU A 245 -19.09 -0.05 9.51
CA LEU A 245 -18.07 0.98 9.72
C LEU A 245 -16.94 0.53 10.64
N LYS A 246 -17.25 -0.20 11.72
CA LYS A 246 -16.22 -0.77 12.62
C LYS A 246 -15.24 -1.70 11.90
N SER A 247 -15.73 -2.47 10.91
CA SER A 247 -14.87 -3.34 10.10
C SER A 247 -14.00 -2.53 9.15
N LEU A 248 -14.57 -1.49 8.52
CA LEU A 248 -13.84 -0.57 7.65
C LEU A 248 -12.70 0.14 8.40
N LEU A 249 -12.99 0.68 9.58
CA LEU A 249 -11.98 1.35 10.42
C LEU A 249 -10.84 0.41 10.81
N TYR A 250 -11.14 -0.84 11.13
CA TYR A 250 -10.10 -1.81 11.48
C TYR A 250 -9.27 -2.26 10.28
N ILE A 251 -9.88 -2.42 9.11
CA ILE A 251 -9.15 -2.70 7.87
C ILE A 251 -8.28 -1.51 7.47
N ALA A 252 -8.78 -0.28 7.53
CA ALA A 252 -7.98 0.93 7.30
C ALA A 252 -6.83 1.07 8.30
N TYR A 253 -7.04 0.69 9.56
CA TYR A 253 -5.98 0.62 10.55
C TYR A 253 -4.88 -0.37 10.13
N ILE A 254 -5.23 -1.57 9.65
CA ILE A 254 -4.24 -2.53 9.12
C ILE A 254 -3.54 -1.95 7.89
N ILE A 255 -4.28 -1.44 6.92
CA ILE A 255 -3.75 -0.83 5.69
C ILE A 255 -2.74 0.28 6.01
N SER A 256 -3.08 1.21 6.91
CA SER A 256 -2.20 2.32 7.27
C SER A 256 -0.88 1.89 7.92
N TRP A 257 -0.86 0.74 8.60
CA TRP A 257 0.36 0.13 9.16
C TRP A 257 1.16 -0.63 8.11
N ASN A 258 0.47 -1.34 7.22
CA ASN A 258 1.09 -2.30 6.31
C ASN A 258 1.54 -1.69 4.98
N LEU A 259 0.93 -0.58 4.57
CA LEU A 259 1.37 0.25 3.46
C LEU A 259 1.89 1.56 4.02
N TRP A 260 3.20 1.79 4.02
CA TRP A 260 3.81 2.97 4.65
C TRP A 260 4.72 3.76 3.72
N GLN A 261 4.98 5.02 4.07
CA GLN A 261 5.84 5.91 3.29
C GLN A 261 7.31 5.71 3.68
N MET A 262 8.17 5.42 2.70
CA MET A 262 9.58 5.13 2.99
C MET A 262 10.50 5.36 1.79
N ASP A 263 11.70 5.85 2.09
CA ASP A 263 12.87 5.71 1.22
C ASP A 263 13.35 4.25 1.21
N GLY A 264 13.08 3.52 0.14
CA GLY A 264 13.41 2.09 0.01
C GLY A 264 14.90 1.76 0.09
N LEU A 265 15.79 2.72 -0.23
CA LEU A 265 17.25 2.50 -0.16
C LEU A 265 17.80 2.77 1.24
N LYS A 266 17.17 3.69 1.98
CA LYS A 266 17.67 4.17 3.28
C LYS A 266 16.86 3.64 4.47
N CYS A 267 15.70 3.04 4.22
CA CYS A 267 14.73 2.56 5.21
C CYS A 267 14.22 3.65 6.20
N VAL A 268 14.26 4.91 5.80
CA VAL A 268 13.81 6.07 6.59
C VAL A 268 12.65 6.78 5.91
N VAL A 269 11.91 7.61 6.65
CA VAL A 269 10.90 8.51 6.09
C VAL A 269 11.57 9.40 5.02
N PRO A 270 10.92 9.65 3.85
CA PRO A 270 11.50 10.45 2.77
C PRO A 270 12.15 11.74 3.25
N ASP A 271 13.40 11.96 2.82
CA ASP A 271 14.23 13.13 3.16
C ASP A 271 14.34 13.48 4.64
N SER A 272 14.20 12.49 5.53
CA SER A 272 14.39 12.67 6.97
C SER A 272 15.85 12.60 7.43
N CYS A 273 16.75 12.05 6.61
CA CYS A 273 18.19 12.00 6.85
C CYS A 273 18.92 13.14 6.12
N GLY A 274 20.06 13.60 6.66
CA GLY A 274 20.80 14.70 6.05
C GLY A 274 21.85 15.32 6.97
N LEU A 275 22.16 16.59 6.75
CA LEU A 275 23.02 17.37 7.64
C LEU A 275 22.23 17.77 8.89
N LYS A 276 22.68 17.36 10.08
CA LYS A 276 22.00 17.63 11.36
C LYS A 276 22.96 18.16 12.42
N PRO A 277 22.51 18.95 13.41
CA PRO A 277 23.35 19.36 14.53
C PRO A 277 23.87 18.15 15.31
N SER A 278 25.11 18.23 15.81
CA SER A 278 25.68 17.19 16.68
C SER A 278 24.94 17.14 18.02
N VAL A 279 24.67 15.93 18.51
CA VAL A 279 23.95 15.71 19.79
C VAL A 279 24.81 16.17 20.99
N GLU A 280 26.12 16.18 20.84
CA GLU A 280 27.09 16.62 21.84
C GLU A 280 27.39 18.12 21.66
N GLN A 281 26.50 19.00 22.12
CA GLN A 281 26.74 20.46 22.11
C GLN A 281 26.45 21.10 23.46
N SER A 282 27.34 22.01 23.86
CA SER A 282 27.07 22.96 24.95
C SER A 282 26.11 24.04 24.45
N LEU A 283 25.31 24.62 25.35
CA LEU A 283 24.33 25.69 25.05
C LEU A 283 24.94 26.96 24.42
N PHE A 284 26.27 27.10 24.42
CA PHE A 284 26.96 28.34 24.05
C PHE A 284 27.85 28.23 22.80
N ASP A 285 28.02 27.03 22.24
CA ASP A 285 28.86 26.83 21.06
C ASP A 285 28.03 26.84 19.77
N GLU A 286 28.62 27.30 18.66
CA GLU A 286 28.00 27.15 17.34
C GLU A 286 27.76 25.67 17.02
N PRO A 287 26.59 25.32 16.44
CA PRO A 287 26.25 23.94 16.25
C PRO A 287 27.13 23.28 15.19
N LYS A 288 28.04 22.40 15.62
CA LYS A 288 28.72 21.46 14.73
C LYS A 288 27.71 20.63 13.97
N MET A 289 27.79 20.67 12.64
CA MET A 289 26.89 19.95 11.75
C MET A 289 27.51 18.60 11.36
N ASN A 290 26.76 17.52 11.57
CA ASN A 290 27.15 16.16 11.22
C ASN A 290 26.45 15.71 9.93
N HIS A 291 27.25 15.25 8.97
CA HIS A 291 26.74 14.58 7.79
C HIS A 291 26.20 13.18 8.14
N CYS A 292 25.18 12.75 7.41
CA CYS A 292 24.66 11.39 7.53
C CYS A 292 25.68 10.35 7.03
N GLU A 293 26.18 9.49 7.91
CA GLU A 293 27.10 8.40 7.56
C GLU A 293 26.48 7.43 6.55
N GLY A 294 25.22 7.04 6.76
CA GLY A 294 24.47 6.18 5.85
C GLY A 294 24.41 6.75 4.43
N CYS A 295 24.15 8.05 4.27
CA CYS A 295 24.14 8.69 2.95
C CYS A 295 25.51 8.69 2.27
N ARG A 296 26.61 8.80 3.05
CA ARG A 296 27.98 8.80 2.50
C ARG A 296 28.46 7.40 2.12
N THR A 297 28.01 6.38 2.86
CA THR A 297 28.52 5.01 2.74
C THR A 297 27.58 4.08 1.99
N GLY A 298 26.32 4.50 1.77
CA GLY A 298 25.25 3.60 1.29
C GLY A 298 24.80 2.59 2.35
N ASN A 299 25.24 2.72 3.61
CA ASN A 299 24.88 1.78 4.66
C ASN A 299 23.50 2.12 5.24
N MET A 300 22.49 1.32 4.89
CA MET A 300 21.10 1.50 5.33
C MET A 300 20.93 1.48 6.85
N HIS A 301 21.84 0.88 7.62
CA HIS A 301 21.75 0.84 9.09
C HIS A 301 22.39 2.06 9.78
N LYS A 302 22.99 2.98 9.03
CA LYS A 302 23.73 4.13 9.56
C LYS A 302 23.17 5.49 9.14
N HIS A 303 21.93 5.53 8.64
CA HIS A 303 21.23 6.78 8.44
C HIS A 303 20.90 7.48 9.77
N ASN A 304 21.04 8.80 9.77
CA ASN A 304 20.60 9.67 10.87
C ASN A 304 19.16 10.19 10.70
N GLY A 305 18.40 9.59 9.77
CA GLY A 305 16.99 9.88 9.52
C GLY A 305 16.06 9.19 10.52
N VAL A 306 14.76 9.30 10.28
CA VAL A 306 13.74 8.61 11.08
C VAL A 306 13.46 7.27 10.42
N TYR A 307 13.96 6.18 10.99
CA TYR A 307 13.71 4.83 10.48
C TYR A 307 12.23 4.48 10.53
N CYS A 308 11.70 3.97 9.41
CA CYS A 308 10.30 3.57 9.33
C CYS A 308 10.03 2.40 10.26
N ILE A 309 8.91 2.49 10.98
CA ILE A 309 8.41 1.43 11.84
C ILE A 309 7.22 0.74 11.18
N ILE A 310 7.14 -0.57 11.39
CA ILE A 310 6.01 -1.38 10.96
C ILE A 310 5.45 -2.14 12.17
N LYS A 311 4.24 -2.67 11.99
CA LYS A 311 3.58 -3.46 13.01
C LYS A 311 3.91 -4.93 12.85
N ASP A 312 4.34 -5.55 13.95
CA ASP A 312 4.37 -7.01 14.10
C ASP A 312 3.01 -7.47 14.64
N TRP A 313 2.23 -8.12 13.80
CA TRP A 313 0.87 -8.59 14.14
C TRP A 313 0.87 -9.86 15.00
N GLU A 314 1.99 -10.56 15.12
CA GLU A 314 2.13 -11.76 15.96
C GLU A 314 2.66 -11.41 17.36
N ALA A 315 3.37 -10.30 17.50
CA ALA A 315 3.90 -9.83 18.76
C ALA A 315 2.81 -9.43 19.77
N LYS A 316 3.08 -9.72 21.04
CA LYS A 316 2.30 -9.19 22.17
C LYS A 316 2.71 -7.74 22.44
N SER A 317 1.72 -6.87 22.62
CA SER A 317 1.93 -5.49 23.07
C SER A 317 2.78 -5.46 24.36
N PRO A 318 3.76 -4.55 24.51
CA PRO A 318 4.05 -3.37 23.66
C PRO A 318 5.17 -3.60 22.63
N LYS A 319 5.54 -4.86 22.34
CA LYS A 319 6.62 -5.20 21.38
C LYS A 319 6.13 -5.31 19.94
N ASP A 320 4.96 -4.77 19.63
CA ASP A 320 4.28 -4.89 18.34
C ASP A 320 4.77 -3.89 17.29
N LYS A 321 5.81 -3.10 17.60
CA LYS A 321 6.42 -2.13 16.68
C LYS A 321 7.89 -2.46 16.50
N ILE A 322 8.32 -2.59 15.26
CA ILE A 322 9.70 -2.89 14.88
C ILE A 322 10.16 -1.91 13.80
N ARG A 323 11.46 -1.59 13.76
CA ARG A 323 12.02 -0.82 12.64
C ARG A 323 12.17 -1.76 11.45
N PHE A 324 11.70 -1.35 10.28
CA PHE A 324 11.80 -2.16 9.08
C PHE A 324 13.25 -2.56 8.76
N VAL A 325 14.19 -1.63 8.96
CA VAL A 325 15.63 -1.85 8.74
C VAL A 325 16.20 -3.01 9.57
N ASP A 326 15.61 -3.34 10.72
CA ASP A 326 16.09 -4.42 11.58
C ASP A 326 15.72 -5.82 11.05
N LEU A 327 14.80 -5.89 10.07
CA LEU A 327 14.45 -7.13 9.37
C LEU A 327 15.40 -7.47 8.22
N ILE A 328 16.15 -6.49 7.72
CA ILE A 328 17.10 -6.68 6.64
C ILE A 328 18.41 -7.18 7.25
N LYS A 329 18.92 -8.31 6.74
CA LYS A 329 20.19 -8.87 7.19
C LYS A 329 21.33 -7.87 6.92
N ARG A 330 22.24 -7.77 7.90
CA ARG A 330 23.46 -6.96 7.80
C ARG A 330 24.49 -7.55 6.84
#